data_AF-S7THH5-F1
#
_entry.id   AF-S7THH5-F1
#
_cell.length_a   1.000
_cell.length_b   1.000
_cell.length_c   1.000
_cell.angle_alpha   90.00
_cell.angle_beta   90.00
_cell.angle_gamma   90.00
#
_symmetry.space_group_name_H-M   'P 1'
#
loop_
_entity.id
_entity.type
_entity.pdbx_description
1 polymer ?
#
loop_
_entity_poly.entity_id
_entity_poly.type
_entity_poly.pdbx_seq_one_letter_code
_entity_poly.pdbx_strand_id
1 'polypeptide(L)'
;MPKKNNAKDKKERSYGRVLLNGDNQKSRFAEAYRTLRTNLHFSFMDRNFKALVVTSAGESEGKTVTAYNLGHALSQTGKSVLLVDADLRKPLLSRITPLNGDGPAANPSGFTGLLANAFNTPVAEGRLEEIGIHDLFKILAVQRRTGVLRAETPENTVEVIFSQGLPSAVTWENRPEEKKLANVLVKNGVLSEENARIAFRQKADTGHKLGFILSRMGLCRETDLKGTLFIHLTESLRVLMGMQSGAFTFTDRPAGFFQRAQFDIVDLKEVLDQMKNDDEQYPYLNGLIDANIQATHQPGLFLLSSGVIPPNPSELLSSPQVDFLMTLLTRKFDTIIIDTPPILPATDALLLAPRTDGVVLIVKAGHMRRNLVQKCVDQIRLSQANLVGVVLNQVDVRKEGYYNYYNKYYTGYYGKS
;
A
#
# COMPACT_ATOMS: atom_id res chain seq x y z
N MET A 1 -19.54 10.77 50.51
CA MET A 1 -18.99 11.29 49.24
C MET A 1 -19.39 10.36 48.11
N PRO A 2 -20.19 10.77 47.10
CA PRO A 2 -20.53 9.90 46.00
C PRO A 2 -19.37 9.84 44.99
N LYS A 3 -18.98 8.62 44.60
CA LYS A 3 -17.90 8.34 43.64
C LYS A 3 -18.23 8.93 42.26
N LYS A 4 -17.28 9.68 41.69
CA LYS A 4 -17.26 10.10 40.28
C LYS A 4 -17.22 8.87 39.35
N ASN A 5 -18.37 8.26 39.08
CA ASN A 5 -18.54 7.33 37.96
C ASN A 5 -18.57 8.16 36.66
N ASN A 6 -17.40 8.26 36.05
CA ASN A 6 -17.01 9.21 35.02
C ASN A 6 -17.73 8.99 33.67
N ALA A 7 -17.97 10.08 32.94
CA ALA A 7 -18.62 10.11 31.63
C ALA A 7 -18.00 9.21 30.54
N LYS A 8 -16.77 8.72 30.75
CA LYS A 8 -16.05 7.80 29.87
C LYS A 8 -16.70 6.40 29.84
N ASP A 9 -17.02 5.84 31.02
CA ASP A 9 -17.69 4.53 31.15
C ASP A 9 -19.10 4.54 30.54
N LYS A 10 -19.80 5.69 30.60
CA LYS A 10 -21.10 5.86 29.94
C LYS A 10 -20.99 5.85 28.41
N LYS A 11 -19.93 6.44 27.84
CA LYS A 11 -19.71 6.46 26.38
C LYS A 11 -19.28 5.10 25.84
N GLU A 12 -18.37 4.40 26.51
CA GLU A 12 -17.95 3.04 26.11
C GLU A 12 -19.11 2.05 26.19
N ARG A 13 -19.93 2.10 27.26
CA ARG A 13 -21.20 1.34 27.35
C ARG A 13 -22.23 1.72 26.27
N SER A 14 -22.17 2.96 25.75
CA SER A 14 -23.06 3.43 24.67
C SER A 14 -22.64 2.86 23.31
N TYR A 15 -21.35 2.70 23.05
CA TYR A 15 -20.86 2.10 21.79
C TYR A 15 -21.13 0.59 21.74
N GLY A 16 -20.97 -0.12 22.86
CA GLY A 16 -21.25 -1.57 22.91
C GLY A 16 -22.68 -1.98 22.50
N ARG A 17 -23.65 -1.05 22.51
CA ARG A 17 -25.03 -1.31 22.04
C ARG A 17 -25.23 -1.17 20.54
N VAL A 18 -24.32 -0.46 19.85
CA VAL A 18 -24.41 -0.15 18.41
C VAL A 18 -23.31 -0.85 17.60
N LEU A 19 -22.56 -1.75 18.22
CA LEU A 19 -21.56 -2.58 17.57
C LEU A 19 -22.04 -4.02 17.57
N LEU A 20 -21.86 -4.71 16.46
CA LEU A 20 -22.09 -6.14 16.37
C LEU A 20 -21.07 -6.85 17.25
N ASN A 21 -21.61 -7.60 18.21
CA ASN A 21 -20.87 -8.41 19.18
C ASN A 21 -21.69 -9.66 19.50
N GLY A 22 -21.13 -10.58 20.30
CA GLY A 22 -21.78 -11.85 20.66
C GLY A 22 -23.22 -11.72 21.16
N ASP A 23 -23.57 -10.61 21.82
CA ASP A 23 -24.86 -10.41 22.49
C ASP A 23 -25.99 -9.95 21.56
N ASN A 24 -25.70 -9.35 20.40
CA ASN A 24 -26.72 -8.77 19.50
C ASN A 24 -26.75 -9.39 18.09
N GLN A 25 -26.10 -10.54 17.88
CA GLN A 25 -25.95 -11.18 16.57
C GLN A 25 -27.29 -11.59 15.92
N LYS A 26 -28.36 -11.85 16.69
CA LYS A 26 -29.68 -12.23 16.16
C LYS A 26 -30.67 -11.05 16.10
N SER A 27 -30.18 -9.82 16.25
CA SER A 27 -31.04 -8.63 16.26
C SER A 27 -31.41 -8.16 14.85
N ARG A 28 -32.51 -7.38 14.74
CA ARG A 28 -32.86 -6.66 13.50
C ARG A 28 -31.73 -5.76 13.00
N PHE A 29 -30.93 -5.23 13.92
CA PHE A 29 -29.74 -4.44 13.62
C PHE A 29 -28.68 -5.30 12.92
N ALA A 30 -28.41 -6.51 13.39
CA ALA A 30 -27.50 -7.45 12.74
C ALA A 30 -27.98 -7.89 11.34
N GLU A 31 -29.28 -8.16 11.19
CA GLU A 31 -29.88 -8.50 9.89
C GLU A 31 -29.73 -7.39 8.84
N ALA A 32 -29.77 -6.12 9.26
CA ALA A 32 -29.54 -5.00 8.36
C ALA A 32 -28.12 -5.01 7.77
N TYR A 33 -27.10 -5.36 8.58
CA TYR A 33 -25.72 -5.47 8.09
C TYR A 33 -25.47 -6.75 7.28
N ARG A 34 -26.16 -7.86 7.59
CA ARG A 34 -26.15 -9.05 6.72
C ARG A 34 -26.73 -8.73 5.35
N THR A 35 -27.84 -7.99 5.31
CA THR A 35 -28.47 -7.51 4.07
C THR A 35 -27.52 -6.57 3.31
N LEU A 36 -26.88 -5.61 4.00
CA LEU A 36 -25.89 -4.72 3.39
C LEU A 36 -24.74 -5.51 2.76
N ARG A 37 -24.18 -6.49 3.48
CA ARG A 37 -23.14 -7.38 2.96
C ARG A 37 -23.59 -8.13 1.71
N THR A 38 -24.79 -8.71 1.73
CA THR A 38 -25.35 -9.43 0.58
C THR A 38 -25.53 -8.50 -0.63
N ASN A 39 -26.06 -7.29 -0.42
CA ASN A 39 -26.22 -6.30 -1.48
C ASN A 39 -24.87 -5.88 -2.08
N LEU A 40 -23.85 -5.68 -1.24
CA LEU A 40 -22.50 -5.38 -1.71
C LEU A 40 -21.94 -6.51 -2.58
N HIS A 41 -22.11 -7.77 -2.17
CA HIS A 41 -21.68 -8.92 -2.98
C HIS A 41 -22.34 -8.91 -4.37
N PHE A 42 -23.65 -8.67 -4.44
CA PHE A 42 -24.37 -8.57 -5.72
C PHE A 42 -23.93 -7.36 -6.57
N SER A 43 -23.64 -6.21 -5.96
CA SER A 43 -23.17 -5.02 -6.68
C SER A 43 -21.87 -5.24 -7.46
N PHE A 44 -21.06 -6.22 -7.06
CA PHE A 44 -19.81 -6.58 -7.74
C PHE A 44 -19.93 -7.79 -8.67
N MET A 45 -21.15 -8.25 -9.01
CA MET A 45 -21.41 -9.35 -9.95
C MET A 45 -20.56 -10.60 -9.66
N ASP A 46 -20.54 -11.04 -8.42
CA ASP A 46 -19.75 -12.18 -7.91
C ASP A 46 -18.22 -12.02 -7.98
N ARG A 47 -17.70 -10.86 -8.40
CA ARG A 47 -16.29 -10.52 -8.20
C ARG A 47 -16.05 -10.18 -6.73
N ASN A 48 -14.92 -10.63 -6.19
CA ASN A 48 -14.47 -10.20 -4.87
C ASN A 48 -13.90 -8.78 -4.97
N PHE A 49 -14.60 -7.80 -4.39
CA PHE A 49 -13.99 -6.50 -4.12
C PHE A 49 -12.92 -6.64 -3.04
N LYS A 50 -11.85 -5.85 -3.16
CA LYS A 50 -10.69 -5.82 -2.28
C LYS A 50 -10.71 -4.62 -1.33
N ALA A 51 -11.21 -3.46 -1.74
CA ALA A 51 -11.24 -2.26 -0.92
C ALA A 51 -12.49 -1.41 -1.13
N LEU A 52 -13.10 -0.94 -0.04
CA LEU A 52 -14.21 0.03 -0.06
C LEU A 52 -13.93 1.22 0.85
N VAL A 53 -14.24 2.42 0.36
CA VAL A 53 -14.34 3.62 1.19
C VAL A 53 -15.73 3.70 1.82
N VAL A 54 -15.79 3.90 3.12
CA VAL A 54 -17.00 4.27 3.86
C VAL A 54 -16.87 5.73 4.25
N THR A 55 -17.80 6.55 3.77
CA THR A 55 -17.83 7.98 4.03
C THR A 55 -19.27 8.44 4.27
N SER A 56 -19.45 9.70 4.65
CA SER A 56 -20.76 10.31 4.81
C SER A 56 -20.79 11.70 4.18
N ALA A 57 -21.97 12.27 4.04
CA ALA A 57 -22.08 13.61 3.50
C ALA A 57 -21.86 14.67 4.61
N GLY A 58 -22.23 14.36 5.87
CA GLY A 58 -22.03 15.23 7.03
C GLY A 58 -21.45 14.52 8.25
N GLU A 59 -21.14 15.28 9.31
CA GLU A 59 -20.69 14.73 10.59
C GLU A 59 -21.81 13.92 11.28
N SER A 60 -21.42 12.99 12.16
CA SER A 60 -22.36 12.23 13.01
C SER A 60 -23.44 11.40 12.28
N GLU A 61 -23.22 11.06 11.01
CA GLU A 61 -24.14 10.18 10.25
C GLU A 61 -23.94 8.68 10.53
N GLY A 62 -22.93 8.32 11.31
CA GLY A 62 -22.64 6.94 11.75
C GLY A 62 -21.74 6.14 10.80
N LYS A 63 -20.92 6.83 10.01
CA LYS A 63 -19.90 6.24 9.10
C LYS A 63 -18.99 5.21 9.78
N THR A 64 -18.33 5.59 10.87
CA THR A 64 -17.38 4.74 11.61
C THR A 64 -18.06 3.49 12.21
N VAL A 65 -19.27 3.66 12.76
CA VAL A 65 -20.07 2.53 13.29
C VAL A 65 -20.47 1.59 12.15
N THR A 66 -20.86 2.14 11.00
CA THR A 66 -21.22 1.35 9.82
C THR A 66 -20.01 0.62 9.27
N ALA A 67 -18.85 1.26 9.19
CA ALA A 67 -17.59 0.67 8.73
C ALA A 67 -17.20 -0.54 9.59
N TYR A 68 -17.21 -0.40 10.92
CA TYR A 68 -16.94 -1.51 11.83
C TYR A 68 -17.94 -2.67 11.64
N ASN A 69 -19.25 -2.38 11.66
CA ASN A 69 -20.28 -3.43 11.59
C ASN A 69 -20.33 -4.12 10.23
N LEU A 70 -20.07 -3.39 9.15
CA LEU A 70 -19.89 -3.97 7.82
C LEU A 70 -18.68 -4.90 7.80
N GLY A 71 -17.54 -4.46 8.34
CA GLY A 71 -16.34 -5.31 8.44
C GLY A 71 -16.60 -6.57 9.28
N HIS A 72 -17.29 -6.44 10.41
CA HIS A 72 -17.72 -7.56 11.24
C HIS A 72 -18.63 -8.54 10.48
N ALA A 73 -19.63 -8.04 9.75
CA ALA A 73 -20.51 -8.89 8.95
C ALA A 73 -19.76 -9.61 7.81
N LEU A 74 -18.76 -8.96 7.22
CA LEU A 74 -17.90 -9.55 6.19
C LEU A 74 -16.98 -10.63 6.77
N SER A 75 -16.38 -10.42 7.95
CA SER A 75 -15.49 -11.43 8.55
C SER A 75 -16.23 -12.69 9.00
N GLN A 76 -17.54 -12.58 9.31
CA GLN A 76 -18.40 -13.74 9.58
C GLN A 76 -18.54 -14.72 8.40
N THR A 77 -18.15 -14.34 7.18
CA THR A 77 -18.11 -15.27 6.03
C THR A 77 -16.75 -15.95 5.85
N GLY A 78 -15.87 -15.90 6.86
CA GLY A 78 -14.53 -16.48 6.81
C GLY A 78 -13.50 -15.62 6.07
N LYS A 79 -13.86 -14.42 5.61
CA LYS A 79 -12.94 -13.49 4.96
C LYS A 79 -12.01 -12.84 6.00
N SER A 80 -10.76 -12.62 5.61
CA SER A 80 -9.84 -11.74 6.31
C SER A 80 -10.17 -10.28 5.96
N VAL A 81 -10.61 -9.51 6.95
CA VAL A 81 -11.11 -8.14 6.78
C VAL A 81 -10.27 -7.16 7.58
N LEU A 82 -9.71 -6.16 6.91
CA LEU A 82 -9.00 -5.06 7.55
C LEU A 82 -9.86 -3.81 7.61
N LEU A 83 -10.04 -3.27 8.81
CA LEU A 83 -10.57 -1.94 9.04
C LEU A 83 -9.42 -0.93 9.03
N VAL A 84 -9.50 0.13 8.24
CA VAL A 84 -8.51 1.22 8.21
C VAL A 84 -9.18 2.51 8.68
N ASP A 85 -8.64 3.13 9.73
CA ASP A 85 -9.09 4.45 10.21
C ASP A 85 -8.33 5.57 9.46
N ALA A 86 -8.88 6.01 8.33
CA ALA A 86 -8.36 7.11 7.53
C ALA A 86 -9.06 8.45 7.82
N ASP A 87 -9.90 8.54 8.86
CA ASP A 87 -10.35 9.81 9.42
C ASP A 87 -9.24 10.39 10.31
N LEU A 88 -8.20 10.91 9.66
CA LEU A 88 -7.03 11.48 10.31
C LEU A 88 -7.31 12.83 11.00
N ARG A 89 -8.56 13.33 10.96
CA ARG A 89 -8.97 14.58 11.62
C ARG A 89 -9.67 14.30 12.94
N LYS A 90 -10.57 13.33 12.97
CA LYS A 90 -11.36 12.95 14.14
C LYS A 90 -11.42 11.41 14.27
N PRO A 91 -10.26 10.73 14.46
CA PRO A 91 -10.22 9.27 14.47
C PRO A 91 -11.03 8.69 15.62
N LEU A 92 -11.84 7.68 15.30
CA LEU A 92 -12.80 7.08 16.23
C LEU A 92 -12.78 5.55 16.20
N LEU A 93 -12.31 4.93 15.13
CA LEU A 93 -12.44 3.49 14.92
C LEU A 93 -11.66 2.70 15.98
N SER A 94 -10.45 3.16 16.31
CA SER A 94 -9.63 2.57 17.40
C SER A 94 -10.25 2.67 18.79
N ARG A 95 -11.14 3.66 19.03
CA ARG A 95 -11.80 3.83 20.32
C ARG A 95 -13.04 2.96 20.49
N ILE A 96 -13.67 2.58 19.39
CA ILE A 96 -14.91 1.79 19.41
C ILE A 96 -14.66 0.31 19.16
N THR A 97 -13.53 -0.05 18.53
CA THR A 97 -13.21 -1.43 18.16
C THR A 97 -12.74 -2.23 19.38
N PRO A 98 -13.37 -3.36 19.72
CA PRO A 98 -12.85 -4.27 20.75
C PRO A 98 -11.63 -5.04 20.24
N LEU A 99 -10.48 -4.90 20.91
CA LEU A 99 -9.18 -5.44 20.48
C LEU A 99 -8.71 -6.56 21.41
N ASN A 100 -8.05 -7.59 20.87
CA ASN A 100 -7.48 -8.65 21.69
C ASN A 100 -6.25 -8.13 22.46
N GLY A 101 -6.28 -8.18 23.81
CA GLY A 101 -5.17 -7.83 24.70
C GLY A 101 -5.35 -6.56 25.55
N ASP A 102 -4.59 -6.44 26.64
CA ASP A 102 -4.58 -5.26 27.54
C ASP A 102 -3.76 -4.11 26.93
N GLY A 103 -4.27 -3.46 25.90
CA GLY A 103 -3.63 -2.28 25.31
C GLY A 103 -4.63 -1.15 25.07
N PRO A 104 -4.60 -0.05 25.85
CA PRO A 104 -5.36 1.13 25.48
C PRO A 104 -4.65 1.91 24.37
N ALA A 105 -5.46 2.40 23.43
CA ALA A 105 -5.23 3.54 22.55
C ALA A 105 -4.22 3.34 21.41
N ALA A 106 -4.74 3.44 20.17
CA ALA A 106 -4.05 3.77 18.93
C ALA A 106 -2.55 3.41 18.91
N ASN A 107 -2.18 2.34 18.19
CA ASN A 107 -0.77 2.14 17.82
C ASN A 107 -0.25 3.49 17.31
N PRO A 108 0.74 4.12 18.00
CA PRO A 108 1.08 5.52 17.78
C PRO A 108 1.60 5.75 16.36
N SER A 109 2.12 4.69 15.72
CA SER A 109 2.40 4.70 14.29
C SER A 109 1.08 4.63 13.52
N GLY A 110 0.37 3.49 13.51
CA GLY A 110 -0.87 3.33 12.75
C GLY A 110 -0.70 3.66 11.27
N PHE A 111 -1.79 4.03 10.60
CA PHE A 111 -1.81 4.41 9.20
C PHE A 111 -0.88 5.61 8.90
N THR A 112 -0.92 6.64 9.75
CA THR A 112 -0.08 7.83 9.60
C THR A 112 1.40 7.49 9.70
N GLY A 113 1.80 6.73 10.72
CA GLY A 113 3.19 6.35 10.94
C GLY A 113 3.72 5.37 9.90
N LEU A 114 2.90 4.49 9.34
CA LEU A 114 3.31 3.69 8.17
C LEU A 114 3.63 4.59 6.98
N LEU A 115 2.78 5.56 6.68
CA LEU A 115 3.00 6.48 5.57
C LEU A 115 4.18 7.43 5.82
N ALA A 116 4.32 7.93 7.05
CA ALA A 116 5.30 8.94 7.41
C ALA A 116 6.67 8.39 7.81
N ASN A 117 6.75 7.16 8.34
CA ASN A 117 7.99 6.61 8.89
C ASN A 117 8.46 5.38 8.13
N ALA A 118 7.59 4.38 7.87
CA ALA A 118 8.03 3.13 7.24
C ALA A 118 8.60 3.35 5.83
N PHE A 119 7.97 4.21 5.03
CA PHE A 119 8.47 4.55 3.70
C PHE A 119 9.55 5.64 3.70
N ASN A 120 9.76 6.31 4.84
CA ASN A 120 10.80 7.30 5.06
C ASN A 120 11.94 6.74 5.92
N THR A 121 12.06 5.41 6.04
CA THR A 121 13.18 4.75 6.73
C THR A 121 14.50 5.30 6.19
N PRO A 122 15.38 5.85 7.04
CA PRO A 122 16.68 6.32 6.59
C PRO A 122 17.50 5.17 6.01
N VAL A 123 18.01 5.35 4.79
CA VAL A 123 18.88 4.37 4.13
C VAL A 123 20.28 4.99 4.04
N ALA A 124 21.14 4.71 5.02
CA ALA A 124 22.53 5.20 5.00
C ALA A 124 23.51 4.04 5.00
N GLU A 125 23.35 3.14 5.97
CA GLU A 125 24.08 1.89 6.08
C GLU A 125 23.25 0.88 6.87
N GLY A 126 23.55 -0.40 6.72
CA GLY A 126 22.85 -1.45 7.46
C GLY A 126 23.17 -2.85 6.98
N ARG A 127 22.35 -3.79 7.44
CA ARG A 127 22.46 -5.23 7.19
C ARG A 127 21.38 -5.69 6.22
N LEU A 128 21.75 -6.53 5.25
CA LEU A 128 20.80 -7.06 4.25
C LEU A 128 19.82 -8.07 4.85
N GLU A 129 20.17 -8.67 5.99
CA GLU A 129 19.29 -9.52 6.78
C GLU A 129 18.16 -8.72 7.46
N GLU A 130 18.36 -7.43 7.68
CA GLU A 130 17.39 -6.53 8.32
C GLU A 130 16.52 -5.81 7.28
N ILE A 131 17.14 -5.29 6.21
CA ILE A 131 16.46 -4.61 5.11
C ILE A 131 16.96 -5.18 3.79
N GLY A 132 16.13 -6.01 3.14
CA GLY A 132 16.47 -6.66 1.89
C GLY A 132 16.55 -5.69 0.71
N ILE A 133 17.15 -6.14 -0.39
CA ILE A 133 17.33 -5.33 -1.60
C ILE A 133 16.01 -4.79 -2.17
N HIS A 134 14.95 -5.61 -2.20
CA HIS A 134 13.64 -5.17 -2.68
C HIS A 134 13.04 -4.04 -1.81
N ASP A 135 13.17 -4.14 -0.48
CA ASP A 135 12.77 -3.08 0.44
C ASP A 135 13.60 -1.81 0.20
N LEU A 136 14.93 -1.93 0.08
CA LEU A 136 15.82 -0.80 -0.19
C LEU A 136 15.47 -0.09 -1.50
N PHE A 137 15.30 -0.82 -2.59
CA PHE A 137 14.89 -0.27 -3.89
C PHE A 137 13.58 0.49 -3.76
N LYS A 138 12.62 -0.09 -3.03
CA LYS A 138 11.31 0.53 -2.87
C LYS A 138 11.37 1.80 -2.02
N ILE A 139 12.09 1.77 -0.90
CA ILE A 139 12.27 2.91 -0.01
C ILE A 139 12.98 4.05 -0.76
N LEU A 140 14.06 3.76 -1.48
CA LEU A 140 14.78 4.74 -2.30
C LEU A 140 13.91 5.34 -3.42
N ALA A 141 13.08 4.51 -4.06
CA ALA A 141 12.14 4.94 -5.09
C ALA A 141 11.09 5.90 -4.54
N VAL A 142 10.48 5.58 -3.40
CA VAL A 142 9.47 6.42 -2.76
C VAL A 142 10.05 7.74 -2.27
N GLN A 143 11.26 7.72 -1.71
CA GLN A 143 11.98 8.91 -1.26
C GLN A 143 12.62 9.71 -2.40
N ARG A 144 12.54 9.22 -3.65
CA ARG A 144 13.15 9.85 -4.85
C ARG A 144 14.64 10.15 -4.69
N ARG A 145 15.40 9.28 -4.00
CA ARG A 145 16.81 9.55 -3.68
C ARG A 145 17.73 9.40 -4.89
N THR A 146 18.80 10.20 -4.90
CA THR A 146 19.83 10.18 -5.94
C THR A 146 21.18 9.90 -5.30
N GLY A 147 21.85 8.85 -5.73
CA GLY A 147 23.04 8.35 -5.04
C GLY A 147 23.49 6.97 -5.52
N VAL A 148 24.37 6.36 -4.74
CA VAL A 148 24.90 5.01 -5.01
C VAL A 148 24.56 4.11 -3.84
N LEU A 149 23.81 3.04 -4.11
CA LEU A 149 23.61 1.92 -3.21
C LEU A 149 24.72 0.90 -3.45
N ARG A 150 25.55 0.62 -2.44
CA ARG A 150 26.54 -0.46 -2.46
C ARG A 150 26.07 -1.58 -1.57
N ALA A 151 26.00 -2.81 -2.09
CA ALA A 151 25.66 -4.02 -1.36
C ALA A 151 26.85 -4.99 -1.42
N GLU A 152 27.22 -5.58 -0.29
CA GLU A 152 28.45 -6.34 -0.13
C GLU A 152 28.24 -7.61 0.71
N THR A 153 28.65 -8.74 0.13
CA THR A 153 28.79 -10.07 0.76
C THR A 153 30.25 -10.53 0.62
N PRO A 154 30.68 -11.60 1.31
CA PRO A 154 32.04 -12.13 1.15
C PRO A 154 32.40 -12.48 -0.31
N GLU A 155 31.42 -12.87 -1.12
CA GLU A 155 31.60 -13.30 -2.50
C GLU A 155 31.25 -12.22 -3.53
N ASN A 156 30.43 -11.24 -3.19
CA ASN A 156 29.83 -10.33 -4.17
C ASN A 156 29.76 -8.88 -3.67
N THR A 157 30.19 -7.95 -4.50
CA THR A 157 30.04 -6.51 -4.28
C THR A 157 29.36 -5.88 -5.47
N VAL A 158 28.17 -5.33 -5.26
CA VAL A 158 27.35 -4.74 -6.33
C VAL A 158 26.95 -3.31 -5.95
N GLU A 159 27.16 -2.39 -6.89
CA GLU A 159 26.75 -1.00 -6.78
C GLU A 159 25.61 -0.69 -7.75
N VAL A 160 24.61 0.05 -7.30
CA VAL A 160 23.50 0.54 -8.10
C VAL A 160 23.40 2.05 -7.97
N ILE A 161 23.38 2.72 -9.11
CA ILE A 161 23.21 4.17 -9.18
C ILE A 161 21.71 4.48 -9.26
N PHE A 162 21.22 5.27 -8.31
CA PHE A 162 19.85 5.77 -8.28
C PHE A 162 19.81 7.23 -8.75
N SER A 163 18.85 7.53 -9.61
CA SER A 163 18.53 8.88 -10.09
C SER A 163 17.05 9.16 -9.84
N GLN A 164 16.73 10.11 -8.96
CA GLN A 164 15.36 10.43 -8.55
C GLN A 164 14.54 9.18 -8.13
N GLY A 165 15.19 8.26 -7.41
CA GLY A 165 14.59 7.01 -6.93
C GLY A 165 14.58 5.87 -7.96
N LEU A 166 15.01 6.09 -9.19
CA LEU A 166 15.06 5.07 -10.23
C LEU A 166 16.48 4.51 -10.40
N PRO A 167 16.66 3.18 -10.40
CA PRO A 167 17.91 2.56 -10.80
C PRO A 167 18.27 2.96 -12.23
N SER A 168 19.50 3.44 -12.42
CA SER A 168 20.01 3.96 -13.70
C SER A 168 21.28 3.25 -14.19
N ALA A 169 22.04 2.64 -13.28
CA ALA A 169 23.16 1.78 -13.64
C ALA A 169 23.41 0.75 -12.53
N VAL A 170 24.00 -0.38 -12.90
CA VAL A 170 24.46 -1.40 -11.95
C VAL A 170 25.87 -1.87 -12.32
N THR A 171 26.72 -2.06 -11.31
CA THR A 171 28.10 -2.54 -11.44
C THR A 171 28.32 -3.68 -10.45
N TRP A 172 28.68 -4.86 -10.94
CA TRP A 172 29.15 -5.96 -10.10
C TRP A 172 30.69 -5.92 -10.09
N GLU A 173 31.28 -5.42 -8.99
CA GLU A 173 32.71 -5.08 -8.91
C GLU A 173 33.60 -6.32 -9.01
N ASN A 174 33.33 -7.32 -8.18
CA ASN A 174 34.08 -8.57 -8.10
C ASN A 174 33.49 -9.67 -9.01
N ARG A 175 32.93 -9.26 -10.14
CA ARG A 175 32.43 -10.18 -11.17
C ARG A 175 33.55 -11.13 -11.64
N PRO A 176 33.30 -12.47 -11.70
CA PRO A 176 34.25 -13.44 -12.22
C PRO A 176 34.77 -13.09 -13.61
N GLU A 177 36.05 -13.36 -13.89
CA GLU A 177 36.71 -12.98 -15.14
C GLU A 177 35.95 -13.48 -16.38
N GLU A 178 35.54 -14.75 -16.38
CA GLU A 178 34.81 -15.37 -17.48
C GLU A 178 33.44 -14.73 -17.76
N LYS A 179 32.89 -13.98 -16.81
CA LYS A 179 31.62 -13.25 -16.93
C LYS A 179 31.78 -11.78 -17.31
N LYS A 180 33.01 -11.24 -17.33
CA LYS A 180 33.26 -9.85 -17.72
C LYS A 180 32.89 -9.62 -19.18
N LEU A 181 32.32 -8.45 -19.47
CA LEU A 181 31.80 -8.09 -20.80
C LEU A 181 32.76 -8.42 -21.96
N ALA A 182 34.04 -8.02 -21.86
CA ALA A 182 35.01 -8.33 -22.91
C ALA A 182 35.20 -9.83 -23.12
N ASN A 183 35.33 -10.60 -22.05
CA ASN A 183 35.56 -12.04 -22.13
C ASN A 183 34.33 -12.78 -22.69
N VAL A 184 33.12 -12.32 -22.37
CA VAL A 184 31.88 -12.82 -22.98
C VAL A 184 31.83 -12.49 -24.48
N LEU A 185 32.19 -11.26 -24.88
CA LEU A 185 32.22 -10.86 -26.29
C LEU A 185 33.28 -11.65 -27.09
N VAL A 186 34.45 -11.91 -26.49
CA VAL A 186 35.50 -12.74 -27.09
C VAL A 186 35.05 -14.18 -27.23
N LYS A 187 34.49 -14.77 -26.16
CA LYS A 187 33.97 -16.14 -26.17
C LYS A 187 32.89 -16.36 -27.22
N ASN A 188 32.05 -15.36 -27.46
CA ASN A 188 30.98 -15.41 -28.47
C ASN A 188 31.46 -15.06 -29.89
N GLY A 189 32.76 -14.80 -30.10
CA GLY A 189 33.33 -14.46 -31.41
C GLY A 189 32.97 -13.05 -31.92
N VAL A 190 32.40 -12.20 -31.06
CA VAL A 190 32.03 -10.82 -31.41
C VAL A 190 33.24 -9.87 -31.37
N LEU A 191 34.20 -10.15 -30.48
CA LEU A 191 35.40 -9.33 -30.25
C LEU A 191 36.65 -10.20 -30.35
N SER A 192 37.70 -9.75 -31.04
CA SER A 192 38.99 -10.45 -31.01
C SER A 192 39.74 -10.17 -29.72
N GLU A 193 40.63 -11.08 -29.28
CA GLU A 193 41.49 -10.84 -28.11
C GLU A 193 42.34 -9.56 -28.26
N GLU A 194 42.83 -9.29 -29.48
CA GLU A 194 43.61 -8.09 -29.76
C GLU A 194 42.78 -6.82 -29.57
N ASN A 195 41.56 -6.80 -30.11
CA ASN A 195 40.64 -5.67 -29.96
C ASN A 195 40.21 -5.48 -28.50
N ALA A 196 40.04 -6.57 -27.75
CA ALA A 196 39.78 -6.50 -26.30
C ALA A 196 40.94 -5.83 -25.55
N ARG A 197 42.20 -6.20 -25.84
CA ARG A 197 43.40 -5.59 -25.24
C ARG A 197 43.53 -4.09 -25.58
N ILE A 198 43.17 -3.70 -26.81
CA ILE A 198 43.14 -2.30 -27.23
C ILE A 198 42.08 -1.53 -26.41
N ALA A 199 40.86 -2.06 -26.31
CA ALA A 199 39.77 -1.42 -25.57
C ALA A 199 40.08 -1.30 -24.07
N PHE A 200 40.76 -2.28 -23.47
CA PHE A 200 41.18 -2.21 -22.06
C PHE A 200 42.23 -1.13 -21.80
N ARG A 201 43.21 -0.96 -22.68
CA ARG A 201 44.19 0.14 -22.58
C ARG A 201 43.47 1.50 -22.64
N GLN A 202 42.59 1.67 -23.62
CA GLN A 202 41.82 2.91 -23.75
C GLN A 202 40.94 3.18 -22.52
N LYS A 203 40.38 2.13 -21.90
CA LYS A 203 39.59 2.24 -20.67
C LYS A 203 40.42 2.76 -19.51
N ALA A 204 41.63 2.25 -19.35
CA ALA A 204 42.56 2.71 -18.31
C ALA A 204 42.94 4.18 -18.52
N ASP A 205 43.15 4.59 -19.77
CA ASP A 205 43.59 5.95 -20.10
C ASP A 205 42.45 6.99 -20.02
N THR A 206 41.22 6.61 -20.40
CA THR A 206 40.08 7.55 -20.53
C THR A 206 39.06 7.48 -19.41
N GLY A 207 39.02 6.36 -18.65
CA GLY A 207 38.01 6.11 -17.62
C GLY A 207 36.60 5.85 -18.15
N HIS A 208 36.37 5.81 -19.47
CA HIS A 208 35.06 5.55 -20.04
C HIS A 208 34.56 4.12 -19.79
N LYS A 209 33.24 3.89 -19.88
CA LYS A 209 32.66 2.55 -19.84
C LYS A 209 33.16 1.72 -21.02
N LEU A 210 33.39 0.43 -20.80
CA LEU A 210 33.98 -0.44 -21.82
C LEU A 210 33.08 -0.57 -23.06
N GLY A 211 31.75 -0.68 -22.86
CA GLY A 211 30.79 -0.71 -23.97
C GLY A 211 30.88 0.54 -24.86
N PHE A 212 31.06 1.73 -24.25
CA PHE A 212 31.21 2.98 -24.99
C PHE A 212 32.45 2.98 -25.87
N ILE A 213 33.57 2.52 -25.31
CA ILE A 213 34.85 2.42 -26.03
C ILE A 213 34.72 1.45 -27.20
N LEU A 214 34.12 0.28 -26.97
CA LEU A 214 33.92 -0.75 -28.00
C LEU A 214 33.04 -0.24 -29.16
N SER A 215 31.95 0.47 -28.86
CA SER A 215 31.09 1.07 -29.90
C SER A 215 31.81 2.20 -30.64
N ARG A 216 32.38 3.16 -29.91
CA ARG A 216 32.98 4.38 -30.49
C ARG A 216 34.22 4.11 -31.33
N MET A 217 35.00 3.08 -30.98
CA MET A 217 36.15 2.65 -31.77
C MET A 217 35.77 1.75 -32.95
N GLY A 218 34.48 1.44 -33.14
CA GLY A 218 34.02 0.53 -34.20
C GLY A 218 34.44 -0.92 -33.99
N LEU A 219 34.83 -1.30 -32.75
CA LEU A 219 35.30 -2.64 -32.43
C LEU A 219 34.15 -3.64 -32.24
N CYS A 220 32.96 -3.15 -31.88
CA CYS A 220 31.71 -3.92 -31.84
C CYS A 220 30.56 -3.10 -32.41
N ARG A 221 29.60 -3.77 -33.07
CA ARG A 221 28.33 -3.15 -33.47
C ARG A 221 27.45 -2.94 -32.24
N GLU A 222 26.64 -1.88 -32.25
CA GLU A 222 25.72 -1.59 -31.15
C GLU A 222 24.70 -2.71 -30.89
N THR A 223 24.25 -3.40 -31.95
CA THR A 223 23.33 -4.54 -31.83
C THR A 223 23.94 -5.70 -31.06
N ASP A 224 25.21 -6.02 -31.32
CA ASP A 224 25.92 -7.12 -30.66
C ASP A 224 26.23 -6.77 -29.19
N LEU A 225 26.54 -5.49 -28.94
CA LEU A 225 26.72 -4.95 -27.60
C LEU A 225 25.41 -4.94 -26.81
N LYS A 226 24.29 -4.53 -27.40
CA LYS A 226 22.99 -4.40 -26.73
C LYS A 226 22.56 -5.73 -26.11
N GLY A 227 22.57 -6.82 -26.88
CA GLY A 227 22.20 -8.14 -26.39
C GLY A 227 23.09 -8.63 -25.26
N THR A 228 24.41 -8.48 -25.41
CA THR A 228 25.38 -8.91 -24.39
C THR A 228 25.28 -8.06 -23.11
N LEU A 229 25.10 -6.74 -23.26
CA LEU A 229 24.89 -5.82 -22.14
C LEU A 229 23.60 -6.11 -21.40
N PHE A 230 22.52 -6.45 -22.11
CA PHE A 230 21.25 -6.84 -21.49
C PHE A 230 21.43 -8.06 -20.57
N ILE A 231 22.08 -9.11 -21.06
CA ILE A 231 22.39 -10.32 -20.28
C ILE A 231 23.27 -9.96 -19.08
N HIS A 232 24.31 -9.15 -19.30
CA HIS A 232 25.25 -8.73 -18.26
C HIS A 232 24.57 -7.90 -17.16
N LEU A 233 23.65 -6.99 -17.51
CA LEU A 233 22.86 -6.23 -16.54
C LEU A 233 21.88 -7.13 -15.79
N THR A 234 21.18 -8.03 -16.51
CA THR A 234 20.27 -9.01 -15.91
C THR A 234 20.98 -9.87 -14.88
N GLU A 235 22.18 -10.37 -15.19
CA GLU A 235 22.96 -11.17 -14.25
C GLU A 235 23.41 -10.36 -13.03
N SER A 236 23.87 -9.12 -13.23
CA SER A 236 24.23 -8.23 -12.12
C SER A 236 23.04 -7.99 -11.18
N LEU A 237 21.85 -7.75 -11.73
CA LEU A 237 20.63 -7.59 -10.93
C LEU A 237 20.23 -8.90 -10.26
N ARG A 238 20.36 -10.06 -10.92
CA ARG A 238 20.04 -11.36 -10.29
C ARG A 238 20.94 -11.65 -9.09
N VAL A 239 22.24 -11.38 -9.21
CA VAL A 239 23.18 -11.53 -8.08
C VAL A 239 22.77 -10.62 -6.94
N LEU A 240 22.52 -9.35 -7.22
CA LEU A 240 22.08 -8.38 -6.23
C LEU A 240 20.77 -8.79 -5.55
N MET A 241 19.72 -9.07 -6.32
CA MET A 241 18.40 -9.46 -5.80
C MET A 241 18.44 -10.79 -5.04
N GLY A 242 19.45 -11.63 -5.28
CA GLY A 242 19.69 -12.87 -4.54
C GLY A 242 20.47 -12.70 -3.23
N MET A 243 20.97 -11.49 -2.91
CA MET A 243 21.68 -11.24 -1.66
C MET A 243 20.70 -11.17 -0.49
N GLN A 244 20.81 -12.14 0.43
CA GLN A 244 19.99 -12.23 1.64
C GLN A 244 20.74 -11.85 2.92
N SER A 245 22.07 -11.69 2.83
CA SER A 245 22.96 -11.38 3.95
C SER A 245 24.09 -10.47 3.50
N GLY A 246 24.76 -9.81 4.45
CA GLY A 246 25.84 -8.87 4.19
C GLY A 246 25.52 -7.44 4.62
N ALA A 247 26.29 -6.48 4.10
CA ALA A 247 26.15 -5.07 4.43
C ALA A 247 25.69 -4.27 3.22
N PHE A 248 24.99 -3.17 3.47
CA PHE A 248 24.75 -2.16 2.46
C PHE A 248 25.15 -0.77 2.95
N THR A 249 25.48 0.10 2.02
CA THR A 249 25.61 1.55 2.24
C THR A 249 24.94 2.30 1.12
N PHE A 250 24.41 3.49 1.41
CA PHE A 250 23.88 4.41 0.40
C PHE A 250 24.50 5.79 0.58
N THR A 251 25.17 6.25 -0.46
CA THR A 251 25.81 7.58 -0.47
C THR A 251 25.06 8.51 -1.41
N ASP A 252 24.48 9.60 -0.89
CA ASP A 252 23.85 10.63 -1.71
C ASP A 252 24.88 11.28 -2.66
N ARG A 253 24.47 11.53 -3.90
CA ARG A 253 25.29 12.20 -4.92
C ARG A 253 24.43 13.21 -5.69
N PRO A 254 24.99 14.37 -6.08
CA PRO A 254 24.26 15.30 -6.93
C PRO A 254 24.00 14.68 -8.30
N ALA A 255 22.85 14.97 -8.91
CA ALA A 255 22.45 14.38 -10.20
C ALA A 255 23.50 14.56 -11.31
N GLY A 256 24.24 15.68 -11.31
CA GLY A 256 25.31 15.96 -12.27
C GLY A 256 26.53 15.03 -12.15
N PHE A 257 26.71 14.32 -11.04
CA PHE A 257 27.84 13.40 -10.83
C PHE A 257 27.85 12.26 -11.86
N PHE A 258 26.68 11.84 -12.34
CA PHE A 258 26.53 10.67 -13.20
C PHE A 258 26.51 10.97 -14.71
N GLN A 259 26.59 12.25 -15.12
CA GLN A 259 26.53 12.64 -16.54
C GLN A 259 27.66 12.06 -17.40
N ARG A 260 28.83 11.76 -16.81
CA ARG A 260 29.97 11.17 -17.53
C ARG A 260 29.84 9.65 -17.78
N ALA A 261 28.81 9.02 -17.22
CA ALA A 261 28.62 7.58 -17.25
C ALA A 261 27.55 7.08 -18.24
N GLN A 262 26.91 7.96 -19.00
CA GLN A 262 25.82 7.58 -19.91
C GLN A 262 26.36 6.93 -21.18
N PHE A 263 26.16 5.62 -21.26
CA PHE A 263 26.26 4.82 -22.47
C PHE A 263 25.10 3.85 -22.39
N ASP A 264 23.92 4.40 -22.68
CA ASP A 264 22.64 3.82 -22.29
C ASP A 264 22.00 3.13 -23.50
N ILE A 265 22.73 2.16 -24.07
CA ILE A 265 22.19 1.31 -25.15
C ILE A 265 21.10 0.34 -24.61
N VAL A 266 21.12 0.08 -23.30
CA VAL A 266 20.14 -0.74 -22.59
C VAL A 266 19.54 0.07 -21.45
N ASP A 267 18.21 0.18 -21.41
CA ASP A 267 17.49 0.80 -20.31
C ASP A 267 17.40 -0.17 -19.13
N LEU A 268 17.96 0.20 -17.97
CA LEU A 268 17.90 -0.64 -16.77
C LEU A 268 16.47 -0.85 -16.27
N LYS A 269 15.58 0.12 -16.52
CA LYS A 269 14.17 -0.02 -16.19
C LYS A 269 13.52 -1.14 -16.99
N GLU A 270 13.85 -1.27 -18.28
CA GLU A 270 13.39 -2.37 -19.14
C GLU A 270 13.85 -3.73 -18.59
N VAL A 271 15.12 -3.83 -18.17
CA VAL A 271 15.67 -5.07 -17.57
C VAL A 271 14.92 -5.42 -16.28
N LEU A 272 14.72 -4.45 -15.38
CA LEU A 272 13.98 -4.65 -14.14
C LEU A 272 12.52 -5.03 -14.39
N ASP A 273 11.85 -4.38 -15.34
CA ASP A 273 10.46 -4.68 -15.70
C ASP A 273 10.32 -6.12 -16.25
N GLN A 274 11.31 -6.63 -17.00
CA GLN A 274 11.34 -8.03 -17.44
C GLN A 274 11.67 -9.04 -16.34
N MET A 275 12.34 -8.59 -15.27
CA MET A 275 12.68 -9.43 -14.11
C MET A 275 11.59 -9.45 -13.03
N LYS A 276 10.58 -8.58 -13.13
CA LYS A 276 9.46 -8.54 -12.18
C LYS A 276 8.70 -9.86 -12.25
N ASN A 277 8.70 -10.55 -11.11
CA ASN A 277 7.76 -11.64 -10.85
C ASN A 277 6.63 -11.12 -9.95
N ASP A 278 5.46 -11.72 -10.04
CA ASP A 278 4.31 -11.35 -9.19
C ASP A 278 4.60 -11.52 -7.69
N ASP A 279 5.60 -12.35 -7.35
CA ASP A 279 6.06 -12.69 -6.00
C ASP A 279 7.12 -11.73 -5.41
N GLU A 280 7.25 -10.49 -5.90
CA GLU A 280 8.16 -9.53 -5.24
C GLU A 280 7.77 -9.34 -3.77
N GLN A 281 8.70 -9.70 -2.86
CA GLN A 281 8.51 -9.65 -1.41
C GLN A 281 9.22 -8.45 -0.81
N TYR A 282 8.59 -7.86 0.21
CA TYR A 282 9.12 -6.74 0.99
C TYR A 282 9.13 -7.10 2.48
N PRO A 283 10.00 -8.02 2.94
CA PRO A 283 9.96 -8.54 4.31
C PRO A 283 10.03 -7.45 5.37
N TYR A 284 10.88 -6.44 5.19
CA TYR A 284 11.02 -5.36 6.16
C TYR A 284 9.74 -4.51 6.22
N LEU A 285 9.24 -4.05 5.08
CA LEU A 285 8.03 -3.23 5.03
C LEU A 285 6.79 -4.00 5.49
N ASN A 286 6.68 -5.29 5.14
CA ASN A 286 5.61 -6.17 5.63
C ASN A 286 5.70 -6.37 7.15
N GLY A 287 6.90 -6.52 7.71
CA GLY A 287 7.10 -6.60 9.16
C GLY A 287 6.62 -5.32 9.88
N LEU A 288 6.90 -4.14 9.31
CA LEU A 288 6.39 -2.87 9.84
C LEU A 288 4.86 -2.77 9.73
N ILE A 289 4.28 -3.20 8.61
CA ILE A 289 2.81 -3.23 8.43
C ILE A 289 2.17 -4.16 9.45
N ASP A 290 2.71 -5.36 9.64
CA ASP A 290 2.18 -6.37 10.54
C ASP A 290 2.23 -5.92 12.01
N ALA A 291 3.32 -5.26 12.40
CA ALA A 291 3.42 -4.63 13.72
C ALA A 291 2.37 -3.53 13.96
N ASN A 292 1.76 -2.99 12.90
CA ASN A 292 0.72 -1.95 12.96
C ASN A 292 -0.71 -2.47 12.84
N ILE A 293 -0.90 -3.76 12.58
CA ILE A 293 -2.20 -4.40 12.46
C ILE A 293 -2.57 -5.08 13.78
N GLN A 294 -3.76 -4.78 14.27
CA GLN A 294 -4.27 -5.32 15.53
C GLN A 294 -5.44 -6.26 15.27
N ALA A 295 -5.42 -7.45 15.85
CA ALA A 295 -6.55 -8.38 15.81
C ALA A 295 -7.68 -7.89 16.74
N THR A 296 -8.91 -7.99 16.27
CA THR A 296 -10.10 -7.66 17.06
C THR A 296 -10.64 -8.89 17.80
N HIS A 297 -11.58 -8.69 18.73
CA HIS A 297 -12.31 -9.79 19.36
C HIS A 297 -13.08 -10.66 18.35
N GLN A 298 -13.39 -10.13 17.16
CA GLN A 298 -14.05 -10.88 16.10
C GLN A 298 -12.99 -11.61 15.25
N PRO A 299 -13.03 -12.96 15.15
CA PRO A 299 -12.14 -13.71 14.27
C PRO A 299 -12.23 -13.22 12.81
N GLY A 300 -11.09 -13.13 12.16
CA GLY A 300 -10.97 -12.64 10.77
C GLY A 300 -11.12 -11.12 10.60
N LEU A 301 -11.35 -10.35 11.67
CA LEU A 301 -11.44 -8.89 11.61
C LEU A 301 -10.22 -8.25 12.30
N PHE A 302 -9.58 -7.34 11.58
CA PHE A 302 -8.35 -6.66 11.95
C PHE A 302 -8.52 -5.15 11.87
N LEU A 303 -7.67 -4.40 12.58
CA LEU A 303 -7.67 -2.95 12.62
C LEU A 303 -6.27 -2.38 12.33
N LEU A 304 -6.23 -1.44 11.40
CA LEU A 304 -5.16 -0.45 11.25
C LEU A 304 -5.69 0.91 11.72
N SER A 305 -5.29 1.33 12.92
CA SER A 305 -5.70 2.62 13.50
C SER A 305 -5.07 3.81 12.77
N SER A 306 -5.60 5.02 12.94
CA SER A 306 -5.10 6.24 12.28
C SER A 306 -3.65 6.57 12.62
N GLY A 307 -3.22 6.23 13.84
CA GLY A 307 -1.98 6.73 14.42
C GLY A 307 -2.10 8.16 14.93
N VAL A 308 -0.95 8.81 15.12
CA VAL A 308 -0.85 10.24 15.44
C VAL A 308 -1.47 11.07 14.32
N ILE A 309 -2.26 12.08 14.68
CA ILE A 309 -2.87 13.00 13.71
C ILE A 309 -1.77 13.82 13.03
N PRO A 310 -1.61 13.75 11.70
CA PRO A 310 -0.61 14.54 10.99
C PRO A 310 -1.06 16.01 10.86
N PRO A 311 -0.12 16.95 10.67
CA PRO A 311 -0.46 18.36 10.44
C PRO A 311 -1.24 18.57 9.13
N ASN A 312 -0.90 17.81 8.08
CA ASN A 312 -1.51 17.90 6.75
C ASN A 312 -2.08 16.53 6.29
N PRO A 313 -3.28 16.13 6.75
CA PRO A 313 -3.89 14.86 6.36
C PRO A 313 -4.02 14.65 4.86
N SER A 314 -4.54 15.65 4.13
CA SER A 314 -4.84 15.53 2.70
C SER A 314 -3.58 15.32 1.85
N GLU A 315 -2.47 15.95 2.22
CA GLU A 315 -1.18 15.77 1.55
C GLU A 315 -0.67 14.34 1.71
N LEU A 316 -0.68 13.83 2.95
CA LEU A 316 -0.31 12.46 3.27
C LEU A 316 -1.19 11.45 2.52
N LEU A 317 -2.49 11.69 2.45
CA LEU A 317 -3.44 10.83 1.75
C LEU A 317 -3.29 10.87 0.23
N SER A 318 -2.83 11.97 -0.35
CA SER A 318 -2.56 12.05 -1.80
C SER A 318 -1.24 11.38 -2.22
N SER A 319 -0.39 11.03 -1.26
CA SER A 319 0.97 10.57 -1.50
C SER A 319 1.06 9.21 -2.21
N PRO A 320 2.12 8.93 -3.00
CA PRO A 320 2.34 7.64 -3.65
C PRO A 320 2.57 6.48 -2.67
N GLN A 321 2.92 6.78 -1.42
CA GLN A 321 3.02 5.83 -0.32
C GLN A 321 1.71 5.09 -0.11
N VAL A 322 0.57 5.78 -0.28
CA VAL A 322 -0.76 5.18 -0.10
C VAL A 322 -1.02 4.12 -1.17
N ASP A 323 -0.69 4.38 -2.43
CA ASP A 323 -0.88 3.40 -3.53
C ASP A 323 -0.12 2.10 -3.26
N PHE A 324 1.12 2.24 -2.76
CA PHE A 324 1.93 1.08 -2.42
C PHE A 324 1.44 0.36 -1.17
N LEU A 325 1.08 1.09 -0.10
CA LEU A 325 0.51 0.48 1.10
C LEU A 325 -0.77 -0.30 0.76
N MET A 326 -1.67 0.28 -0.04
CA MET A 326 -2.88 -0.40 -0.51
C MET A 326 -2.56 -1.65 -1.32
N THR A 327 -1.52 -1.63 -2.15
CA THR A 327 -1.05 -2.83 -2.89
C THR A 327 -0.63 -3.94 -1.93
N LEU A 328 0.12 -3.63 -0.87
CA LEU A 328 0.51 -4.63 0.13
C LEU A 328 -0.68 -5.14 0.94
N LEU A 329 -1.56 -4.25 1.38
CA LEU A 329 -2.74 -4.63 2.18
C LEU A 329 -3.73 -5.49 1.38
N THR A 330 -3.95 -5.20 0.09
CA THR A 330 -4.91 -5.98 -0.76
C THR A 330 -4.40 -7.37 -1.14
N ARG A 331 -3.08 -7.58 -1.11
CA ARG A 331 -2.45 -8.91 -1.18
C ARG A 331 -2.65 -9.69 0.12
N LYS A 332 -2.60 -9.01 1.28
CA LYS A 332 -2.68 -9.63 2.61
C LYS A 332 -4.10 -9.94 3.07
N PHE A 333 -5.08 -9.11 2.69
CA PHE A 333 -6.47 -9.24 3.13
C PHE A 333 -7.42 -9.51 1.97
N ASP A 334 -8.48 -10.28 2.25
CA ASP A 334 -9.56 -10.51 1.30
C ASP A 334 -10.36 -9.24 1.06
N THR A 335 -10.50 -8.38 2.09
CA THR A 335 -11.28 -7.16 2.02
C THR A 335 -10.74 -6.08 2.96
N ILE A 336 -10.74 -4.83 2.50
CA ILE A 336 -10.34 -3.65 3.26
C ILE A 336 -11.53 -2.68 3.31
N ILE A 337 -11.88 -2.22 4.51
CA ILE A 337 -12.91 -1.20 4.73
C ILE A 337 -12.22 0.04 5.31
N ILE A 338 -12.29 1.14 4.58
CA ILE A 338 -11.60 2.40 4.92
C ILE A 338 -12.63 3.39 5.46
N ASP A 339 -12.58 3.69 6.76
CA ASP A 339 -13.35 4.79 7.36
C ASP A 339 -12.69 6.13 7.03
N THR A 340 -13.45 7.09 6.54
CA THR A 340 -12.94 8.38 6.05
C THR A 340 -13.80 9.53 6.59
N PRO A 341 -13.29 10.77 6.68
CA PRO A 341 -14.11 11.89 7.14
C PRO A 341 -15.24 12.19 6.13
N PRO A 342 -16.28 12.93 6.53
CA PRO A 342 -17.37 13.26 5.63
C PRO A 342 -16.91 14.16 4.47
N ILE A 343 -17.55 14.02 3.31
CA ILE A 343 -17.14 14.67 2.05
C ILE A 343 -17.30 16.19 2.08
N LEU A 344 -18.42 16.72 2.62
CA LEU A 344 -18.65 18.18 2.62
C LEU A 344 -17.63 18.98 3.45
N PRO A 345 -17.25 18.55 4.67
CA PRO A 345 -16.25 19.26 5.46
C PRO A 345 -14.81 18.94 5.05
N ALA A 346 -14.53 17.83 4.35
CA ALA A 346 -13.17 17.41 4.00
C ALA A 346 -13.10 16.61 2.69
N THR A 347 -12.09 16.87 1.88
CA THR A 347 -11.86 16.19 0.60
C THR A 347 -11.14 14.84 0.73
N ASP A 348 -10.74 14.44 1.94
CA ASP A 348 -9.88 13.28 2.19
C ASP A 348 -10.47 11.98 1.64
N ALA A 349 -11.78 11.78 1.78
CA ALA A 349 -12.47 10.63 1.21
C ALA A 349 -12.36 10.56 -0.33
N LEU A 350 -12.40 11.73 -0.99
CA LEU A 350 -12.28 11.84 -2.45
C LEU A 350 -10.86 11.57 -2.97
N LEU A 351 -9.84 11.66 -2.11
CA LEU A 351 -8.47 11.29 -2.46
C LEU A 351 -8.25 9.77 -2.44
N LEU A 352 -8.96 9.06 -1.55
CA LEU A 352 -8.86 7.61 -1.42
C LEU A 352 -9.83 6.86 -2.32
N ALA A 353 -11.02 7.43 -2.56
CA ALA A 353 -12.08 6.79 -3.33
C ALA A 353 -11.65 6.24 -4.71
N PRO A 354 -10.83 6.96 -5.53
CA PRO A 354 -10.41 6.47 -6.85
C PRO A 354 -9.44 5.27 -6.77
N ARG A 355 -8.85 5.01 -5.60
CA ARG A 355 -7.90 3.91 -5.35
C ARG A 355 -8.57 2.66 -4.79
N THR A 356 -9.90 2.60 -4.80
CA THR A 356 -10.72 1.51 -4.23
C THR A 356 -11.74 1.01 -5.23
N ASP A 357 -12.32 -0.16 -4.99
CA ASP A 357 -13.33 -0.74 -5.87
C ASP A 357 -14.67 0.00 -5.80
N GLY A 358 -14.88 0.77 -4.73
CA GLY A 358 -15.94 1.75 -4.68
C GLY A 358 -16.20 2.38 -3.31
N VAL A 359 -17.21 3.24 -3.30
CA VAL A 359 -17.61 4.08 -2.18
C VAL A 359 -18.99 3.67 -1.69
N VAL A 360 -19.14 3.54 -0.37
CA VAL A 360 -20.42 3.40 0.33
C VAL A 360 -20.70 4.70 1.08
N LEU A 361 -21.75 5.42 0.65
CA LEU A 361 -22.13 6.69 1.25
C LEU A 361 -23.16 6.47 2.37
N ILE A 362 -22.83 6.90 3.58
CA ILE A 362 -23.71 6.83 4.75
C ILE A 362 -24.49 8.13 4.89
N VAL A 363 -25.82 8.03 4.97
CA VAL A 363 -26.70 9.19 5.15
C VAL A 363 -27.62 8.92 6.33
N LYS A 364 -27.67 9.84 7.29
CA LYS A 364 -28.58 9.71 8.44
C LYS A 364 -29.99 10.14 8.06
N ALA A 365 -30.96 9.29 8.37
CA ALA A 365 -32.38 9.57 8.14
C ALA A 365 -32.82 10.87 8.83
N GLY A 366 -33.45 11.76 8.07
CA GLY A 366 -33.98 13.04 8.56
C GLY A 366 -32.93 14.07 8.99
N HIS A 367 -31.63 13.83 8.78
CA HIS A 367 -30.59 14.75 9.24
C HIS A 367 -30.18 15.79 8.20
N MET A 368 -29.94 15.35 6.96
CA MET A 368 -29.44 16.23 5.91
C MET A 368 -30.44 16.44 4.78
N ARG A 369 -30.36 17.62 4.17
CA ARG A 369 -31.16 18.00 3.01
C ARG A 369 -30.69 17.23 1.78
N ARG A 370 -31.65 16.79 0.95
CA ARG A 370 -31.40 16.00 -0.27
C ARG A 370 -30.40 16.66 -1.22
N ASN A 371 -30.43 17.99 -1.35
CA ASN A 371 -29.50 18.72 -2.22
C ASN A 371 -28.03 18.63 -1.76
N LEU A 372 -27.77 18.57 -0.44
CA LEU A 372 -26.42 18.39 0.09
C LEU A 372 -25.91 16.96 -0.13
N VAL A 373 -26.79 15.97 0.02
CA VAL A 373 -26.49 14.58 -0.33
C VAL A 373 -26.19 14.46 -1.83
N GLN A 374 -26.99 15.11 -2.68
CA GLN A 374 -26.76 15.14 -4.13
C GLN A 374 -25.38 15.73 -4.48
N LYS A 375 -24.99 16.85 -3.86
CA LYS A 375 -23.65 17.43 -4.05
C LYS A 375 -22.53 16.44 -3.73
N CYS A 376 -22.69 15.61 -2.70
CA CYS A 376 -21.69 14.59 -2.36
C CYS A 376 -21.61 13.50 -3.41
N VAL A 377 -22.75 13.03 -3.91
CA VAL A 377 -22.81 12.07 -5.02
C VAL A 377 -22.12 12.63 -6.26
N ASP A 378 -22.36 13.90 -6.57
CA ASP A 378 -21.73 14.57 -7.71
C ASP A 378 -20.21 14.66 -7.51
N GLN A 379 -19.73 15.00 -6.31
CA GLN A 379 -18.28 15.04 -5.99
C GLN A 379 -17.60 13.67 -6.10
N ILE A 380 -18.25 12.59 -5.63
CA ILE A 380 -17.72 11.21 -5.77
C ILE A 380 -17.60 10.84 -7.26
N ARG A 381 -18.60 11.18 -8.07
CA ARG A 381 -18.58 10.91 -9.52
C ARG A 381 -17.52 11.73 -10.24
N LEU A 382 -17.35 13.00 -9.86
CA LEU A 382 -16.33 13.89 -10.41
C LEU A 382 -14.91 13.41 -10.09
N SER A 383 -14.69 12.76 -8.94
CA SER A 383 -13.40 12.12 -8.61
C SER A 383 -13.18 10.80 -9.36
N GLN A 384 -14.04 10.43 -10.31
CA GLN A 384 -13.98 9.17 -11.06
C GLN A 384 -14.07 7.91 -10.18
N ALA A 385 -14.63 8.04 -8.96
CA ALA A 385 -14.82 6.90 -8.07
C ALA A 385 -16.17 6.22 -8.31
N ASN A 386 -16.19 4.90 -8.13
CA ASN A 386 -17.40 4.10 -8.26
C ASN A 386 -18.27 4.23 -6.99
N LEU A 387 -19.40 4.93 -7.06
CA LEU A 387 -20.38 4.93 -5.98
C LEU A 387 -21.19 3.62 -6.00
N VAL A 388 -20.87 2.70 -5.10
CA VAL A 388 -21.53 1.39 -4.99
C VAL A 388 -22.98 1.56 -4.53
N GLY A 389 -23.22 2.48 -3.60
CA GLY A 389 -24.56 2.75 -3.10
C GLY A 389 -24.61 3.64 -1.87
N VAL A 390 -25.82 3.81 -1.35
CA VAL A 390 -26.12 4.65 -0.18
C VAL A 390 -26.72 3.78 0.93
N VAL A 391 -26.26 3.95 2.16
CA VAL A 391 -26.85 3.35 3.36
C VAL A 391 -27.59 4.42 4.13
N LEU A 392 -28.91 4.26 4.24
CA LEU A 392 -29.74 5.11 5.08
C LEU A 392 -29.66 4.62 6.54
N ASN A 393 -28.99 5.40 7.39
CA ASN A 393 -28.69 5.04 8.76
C ASN A 393 -29.62 5.71 9.79
N GLN A 394 -29.77 5.12 10.97
CA GLN A 394 -30.60 5.61 12.09
C GLN A 394 -32.07 5.85 11.72
N VAL A 395 -32.65 4.98 10.89
CA VAL A 395 -34.07 5.02 10.49
C VAL A 395 -34.97 4.70 11.69
N ASP A 396 -36.00 5.52 11.93
CA ASP A 396 -37.04 5.22 12.93
C ASP A 396 -38.09 4.28 12.35
N VAL A 397 -37.83 2.98 12.50
CA VAL A 397 -38.71 1.88 12.05
C VAL A 397 -40.11 1.90 12.66
N ARG A 398 -40.38 2.71 13.69
CA ARG A 398 -41.73 2.85 14.29
C ARG A 398 -42.56 3.93 13.59
N LYS A 399 -41.93 4.89 12.91
CA LYS A 399 -42.61 6.02 12.24
C LYS A 399 -42.87 5.79 10.75
N GLU A 400 -42.10 4.92 10.10
CA GLU A 400 -42.18 4.72 8.66
C GLU A 400 -43.00 3.47 8.29
N GLY A 401 -44.23 3.67 7.79
CA GLY A 401 -45.15 2.60 7.38
C GLY A 401 -44.64 1.69 6.26
N TYR A 402 -43.57 2.09 5.54
CA TYR A 402 -42.96 1.32 4.45
C TYR A 402 -42.30 0.01 4.93
N TYR A 403 -41.80 -0.02 6.18
CA TYR A 403 -41.19 -1.23 6.74
C TYR A 403 -42.18 -2.26 7.28
N ASN A 404 -43.47 -1.92 7.44
CA ASN A 404 -44.48 -2.91 7.82
C ASN A 404 -44.73 -3.95 6.72
N TYR A 405 -44.56 -3.57 5.44
CA TYR A 405 -44.68 -4.49 4.30
C TYR A 405 -43.47 -5.42 4.19
N TYR A 406 -42.26 -4.88 4.35
CA TYR A 406 -41.01 -5.66 4.40
C TYR A 406 -40.96 -6.60 5.62
N ASN A 407 -41.44 -6.15 6.79
CA ASN A 407 -41.55 -6.99 7.98
C ASN A 407 -42.49 -8.18 7.74
N LYS A 408 -43.65 -7.97 7.08
CA LYS A 408 -44.62 -9.03 6.78
C LYS A 408 -44.04 -10.10 5.86
N TYR A 409 -43.19 -9.70 4.91
CA TYR A 409 -42.50 -10.61 3.98
C TYR A 409 -41.39 -11.44 4.67
N TYR A 410 -40.58 -10.82 5.53
CA TYR A 410 -39.47 -11.50 6.22
C TYR A 410 -39.89 -12.35 7.42
N THR A 411 -40.88 -11.91 8.21
CA THR A 411 -41.44 -12.73 9.30
C THR A 411 -42.18 -13.97 8.81
N GLY A 412 -42.67 -13.94 7.56
CA GLY A 412 -43.26 -15.12 6.90
C GLY A 412 -42.23 -16.19 6.50
N TYR A 413 -40.98 -15.81 6.23
CA TYR A 413 -39.93 -16.73 5.73
C TYR A 413 -39.04 -17.33 6.82
N TYR A 414 -38.72 -16.57 7.88
CA TYR A 414 -37.76 -17.02 8.92
C TYR A 414 -38.41 -17.40 10.25
N GLY A 415 -39.75 -17.37 10.34
CA GLY A 415 -40.48 -17.71 11.55
C GLY A 415 -40.27 -16.70 12.69
N LYS A 416 -41.21 -16.69 13.64
CA LYS A 416 -41.10 -15.85 14.85
C LYS A 416 -40.03 -16.45 15.76
N SER A 417 -38.99 -15.67 16.08
CA SER A 417 -38.09 -15.94 17.20
C SER A 417 -38.81 -15.80 18.53
#